data_AF-A0A497GHI7-F1
#
_entry.id   AF-A0A497GHI7-F1
#
_cell.length_a   1.000
_cell.length_b   1.000
_cell.length_c   1.000
_cell.angle_alpha   90.00
_cell.angle_beta   90.00
_cell.angle_gamma   90.00
#
_symmetry.space_group_name_H-M   'P 1'
#
loop_
_entity.id
_entity.type
_entity.pdbx_description
1 polymer ?
#
loop_
_entity_poly.entity_id
_entity_poly.type
_entity_poly.pdbx_seq_one_letter_code
_entity_poly.pdbx_strand_id
1 'polypeptide(L)' 'MLSHCIAEFLYNHAEVFGWEAALVRNNLLRNSPVTIVGVDEDLTIRAAKLKLKYYDVLSLADCYLIALAKRNKAT' A
#
# COMPACT_ATOMS: atom_id res chain seq x y z
N MET A 1 0.74 -5.06 -4.53
CA MET A 1 0.63 -4.40 -3.21
C MET A 1 1.78 -3.41 -3.05
N LEU A 2 1.55 -2.21 -2.53
CA LEU A 2 2.62 -1.21 -2.36
C LEU A 2 3.42 -1.45 -1.07
N SER A 3 4.71 -1.09 -1.08
CA SER A 3 5.60 -1.20 0.08
C SER A 3 5.07 -0.43 1.30
N HIS A 4 4.46 0.74 1.09
CA HIS A 4 3.83 1.52 2.15
C HIS A 4 2.65 0.78 2.81
N CYS A 5 1.78 0.15 2.01
CA CYS A 5 0.66 -0.65 2.53
C CYS A 5 1.13 -1.84 3.38
N ILE A 6 2.31 -2.39 3.08
CA ILE A 6 2.91 -3.47 3.88
C ILE A 6 3.38 -2.96 5.23
N ALA A 7 3.94 -1.74 5.27
CA ALA A 7 4.34 -1.12 6.53
C ALA A 7 3.12 -0.83 7.43
N GLU A 8 2.04 -0.29 6.86
CA GLU A 8 0.78 -0.05 7.56
C GLU A 8 0.14 -1.35 8.06
N PHE A 9 0.16 -2.40 7.22
CA PHE A 9 -0.27 -3.74 7.62
C PHE A 9 0.54 -4.30 8.79
N LEU A 10 1.87 -4.19 8.74
CA LEU A 10 2.76 -4.63 9.81
C LEU A 10 2.48 -3.90 11.12
N TYR A 11 2.33 -2.58 11.06
CA TYR A 11 2.03 -1.75 12.23
C TYR A 11 0.69 -2.16 12.86
N ASN A 12 -0.39 -2.17 12.08
CA ASN A 12 -1.73 -2.51 12.56
C ASN A 12 -1.80 -3.94 13.10
N HIS A 13 -1.11 -4.89 12.46
CA HIS A 13 -1.10 -6.28 12.93
C HIS A 13 -0.26 -6.45 14.20
N ALA A 14 0.86 -5.72 14.32
CA ALA A 14 1.70 -5.74 15.51
C ALA A 14 1.00 -5.11 16.72
N GLU A 15 0.19 -4.06 16.51
CA GLU A 15 -0.60 -3.43 17.57
C GLU A 15 -1.61 -4.40 18.19
N VAL A 16 -2.25 -5.24 17.37
CA VAL A 16 -3.30 -6.15 17.81
C VAL A 16 -2.77 -7.52 18.28
N PHE A 17 -1.78 -8.08 17.57
CA PHE A 17 -1.33 -9.47 17.76
C PHE A 17 0.13 -9.60 18.22
N GLY A 18 0.84 -8.47 18.37
CA GLY A 18 2.25 -8.45 18.73
C GLY A 18 3.19 -8.59 17.52
N TRP A 19 4.44 -8.17 17.74
CA TRP A 19 5.45 -8.03 16.68
C TRP A 19 5.78 -9.35 15.95
N GLU A 20 5.96 -10.44 16.70
CA GLU A 20 6.29 -11.75 16.14
C GLU A 20 5.18 -12.29 15.22
N ALA A 21 3.92 -12.12 15.61
CA ALA A 21 2.77 -12.51 14.78
C ALA A 21 2.72 -11.69 13.47
N ALA A 22 3.03 -10.39 13.55
CA ALA A 22 3.09 -9.51 12.38
C ALA A 22 4.20 -9.91 11.40
N LEU A 23 5.38 -10.29 11.90
CA LEU A 23 6.48 -10.78 11.07
C LEU A 23 6.14 -12.09 10.35
N VAL A 24 5.55 -13.07 11.06
CA VAL A 24 5.11 -14.33 10.45
C VAL A 24 4.09 -14.06 9.35
N ARG A 25 3.12 -13.18 9.61
CA ARG A 25 2.08 -12.85 8.63
C ARG A 25 2.64 -12.09 7.42
N ASN A 26 3.59 -11.17 7.61
CA ASN A 26 4.29 -10.48 6.53
C ASN A 26 5.12 -11.46 5.68
N ASN A 27 5.78 -12.44 6.29
CA ASN A 27 6.52 -13.48 5.56
C ASN A 27 5.59 -14.33 4.68
N LEU A 28 4.42 -14.74 5.19
CA LEU A 28 3.43 -15.45 4.39
C LEU A 28 2.94 -14.62 3.20
N LEU A 29 2.73 -13.32 3.42
CA LEU A 29 2.25 -12.41 2.39
C LEU A 29 3.29 -12.19 1.28
N ARG A 30 4.58 -12.16 1.64
CA ARG A 30 5.72 -12.09 0.70
C ARG A 30 5.94 -13.38 -0.09
N ASN A 31 5.59 -14.53 0.49
CA ASN A 31 5.65 -15.84 -0.16
C ASN A 31 4.39 -16.18 -0.95
N SER A 32 3.40 -15.28 -0.98
CA SER A 32 2.18 -15.44 -1.77
C SER A 32 2.41 -14.98 -3.23
N PRO A 33 1.53 -15.33 -4.18
CA PRO A 33 1.61 -14.84 -5.56
C PRO A 33 1.37 -13.32 -5.71
N VAL A 34 1.19 -12.58 -4.60
CA VAL A 34 1.01 -11.13 -4.61
C VAL A 34 2.33 -10.43 -4.92
N THR A 35 2.39 -9.73 -6.05
CA THR A 35 3.55 -8.90 -6.38
C THR A 35 3.59 -7.64 -5.51
N ILE A 36 4.73 -7.43 -4.86
CA ILE A 36 5.02 -6.20 -4.13
C ILE A 36 5.65 -5.21 -5.10
N VAL A 37 5.00 -4.06 -5.27
CA VAL A 37 5.41 -3.02 -6.20
C VAL A 37 6.03 -1.90 -5.38
N GLY A 38 7.24 -1.48 -5.76
CA GLY A 38 7.89 -0.31 -5.18
C GLY A 38 7.15 0.99 -5.54
N VAL A 39 7.29 1.99 -4.68
CA VAL A 39 6.86 3.36 -5.01
C VAL A 39 7.94 4.00 -5.86
N ASP A 40 7.57 4.51 -7.03
CA ASP A 40 8.42 5.34 -7.88
C ASP A 40 7.90 6.79 -7.95
N GLU A 41 8.71 7.67 -8.53
CA GLU A 41 8.41 9.10 -8.62
C GLU A 41 7.10 9.38 -9.38
N ASP A 42 6.86 8.65 -10.46
CA ASP A 42 5.68 8.81 -11.30
C ASP A 42 4.39 8.37 -10.56
N LEU A 43 4.46 7.26 -9.80
CA LEU A 43 3.38 6.84 -8.90
C LEU A 43 3.15 7.86 -7.78
N THR A 44 4.21 8.43 -7.23
CA THR A 44 4.17 9.46 -6.17
C THR A 44 3.46 10.73 -6.66
N ILE A 45 3.83 11.23 -7.83
CA ILE A 45 3.22 12.42 -8.44
C ILE A 45 1.72 12.17 -8.71
N ARG A 46 1.36 10.99 -9.22
CA ARG A 46 -0.05 10.64 -9.46
C ARG A 46 -0.86 10.52 -8.18
N ALA A 47 -0.31 9.89 -7.14
CA ALA A 47 -0.95 9.79 -5.85
C ALA A 47 -1.15 11.18 -5.21
N ALA A 48 -0.16 12.06 -5.28
CA ALA A 48 -0.25 13.44 -4.78
C ALA A 48 -1.34 14.24 -5.52
N LYS A 49 -1.43 14.13 -6.84
CA LYS A 49 -2.51 14.76 -7.64
C LYS A 49 -3.89 14.24 -7.24
N LEU A 50 -4.03 12.93 -6.98
CA LEU A 50 -5.28 12.36 -6.49
C LEU A 50 -5.64 12.86 -5.09
N LYS A 51 -4.66 12.96 -4.19
CA LYS A 51 -4.89 13.49 -2.84
C LYS A 51 -5.35 14.93 -2.90
N LEU A 52 -4.77 15.79 -3.74
CA LEU A 52 -5.25 17.16 -3.91
C LEU A 52 -6.69 17.22 -4.43
N LYS A 53 -7.06 16.33 -5.35
CA LYS A 53 -8.40 16.29 -5.93
C LYS A 53 -9.48 15.79 -4.96
N TYR A 54 -9.13 14.89 -4.04
CA TYR A 54 -10.05 14.23 -3.12
C TYR A 54 -9.58 14.34 -1.67
N TYR A 55 -9.05 15.51 -1.29
CA TYR A 55 -8.27 15.67 -0.06
C TYR A 55 -9.04 15.33 1.23
N ASP A 56 -10.35 15.56 1.24
CA ASP A 56 -11.24 15.26 2.35
C ASP A 56 -11.71 13.81 2.45
N VAL A 57 -11.54 13.02 1.37
CA VAL A 57 -12.18 11.70 1.25
C VAL A 57 -11.16 10.57 1.20
N LEU A 58 -10.06 10.76 0.47
CA LEU A 58 -9.09 9.69 0.24
C LEU A 58 -7.85 9.86 1.10
N SER A 59 -7.42 8.79 1.77
CA SER A 59 -6.11 8.76 2.39
C SER A 59 -4.99 8.77 1.32
N LEU A 60 -3.76 9.06 1.74
CA LEU A 60 -2.62 8.98 0.84
C LEU A 60 -2.43 7.54 0.32
N ALA A 61 -2.64 6.54 1.17
CA ALA A 61 -2.58 5.12 0.83
C ALA A 61 -3.60 4.75 -0.25
N ASP A 62 -4.84 5.23 -0.14
CA ASP A 62 -5.88 5.01 -1.16
C ASP A 62 -5.50 5.66 -2.49
N CYS A 63 -4.95 6.87 -2.46
CA CYS A 63 -4.49 7.57 -3.65
C CYS A 63 -3.40 6.78 -4.37
N TYR A 64 -2.49 6.17 -3.60
CA TYR A 64 -1.44 5.29 -4.10
C TYR A 64 -2.00 4.00 -4.72
N LEU A 65 -2.99 3.37 -4.08
CA LEU A 65 -3.67 2.19 -4.63
C LEU A 65 -4.39 2.51 -5.94
N ILE A 66 -5.12 3.63 -6.00
CA ILE A 66 -5.81 4.08 -7.21
C ILE A 66 -4.81 4.41 -8.32
N ALA A 67 -3.71 5.10 -7.99
CA ALA A 67 -2.65 5.41 -8.95
C ALA A 67 -2.01 4.13 -9.51
N LEU A 68 -1.79 3.11 -8.67
CA LEU A 68 -1.23 1.84 -9.09
C LEU A 68 -2.22 1.04 -9.94
N ALA A 69 -3.50 1.00 -9.56
CA ALA A 69 -4.54 0.32 -10.33
C ALA A 69 -4.66 0.91 -11.74
N LYS A 70 -4.68 2.26 -11.83
CA LYS A 70 -4.67 2.98 -13.12
C LYS A 70 -3.43 2.67 -13.95
N ARG A 71 -2.25 2.60 -13.32
CA ARG A 71 -0.98 2.29 -14.00
C ARG A 71 -0.99 0.88 -14.60
N ASN A 72 -1.50 -0.09 -13.86
CA ASN A 72 -1.50 -1.49 -14.29
C ASN A 72 -2.63 -1.82 -15.27
N LYS A 73 -3.41 -0.82 -15.73
CA LYS A 73 -4.60 -1.02 -16.58
C LYS A 73 -5.56 -2.07 -16.04
N ALA A 74 -5.59 -2.26 -14.72
CA ALA A 74 -6.62 -3.06 -14.08
C ALA A 74 -7.92 -2.26 -14.25
N THR A 75 -8.63 -2.58 -15.33
CA THR A 75 -9.91 -1.99 -15.71
C THR A 75 -11.01 -2.75 -14.99
#